data_AF-A0A812UAU7-F1
#
_entry.id   AF-A0A812UAU7-F1
#
_cell.length_a   1.000
_cell.length_b   1.000
_cell.length_c   1.000
_cell.angle_alpha   90.00
_cell.angle_beta   90.00
_cell.angle_gamma   90.00
#
_symmetry.space_group_name_H-M   'P 1'
#
loop_
_entity.id
_entity.type
_entity.pdbx_description
1 polymer ?
#
loop_
_entity_poly.entity_id
_entity_poly.type
_entity_poly.pdbx_seq_one_letter_code
_entity_poly.pdbx_strand_id
1 'polypeptide(L)'
;FVLTPGMDPTSQLRALAVARGLQWQTISLGQGQEPKATKMMIDGAEKGFWVLLANCHLCVHWLPKLEKLIEKTFDDGPHEKFRIFLSSSPTPKFPIQLLQNCIKMTTEPPKGLKANLVRLLQNTAEESYNRVKEVQKYRRLFFSLCWFHAILLERKKFKMLGWNIGYDFNDSDFDICENILAMYLDENPNEIPWDAIRYLIAEANYGGRVTEHPDNRIL
;
A
#
# COMPACT_ATOMS: atom_id res chain seq x y z
N PHE A 1 -5.46 -9.53 -7.32
CA PHE A 1 -4.72 -8.27 -7.47
C PHE A 1 -3.35 -8.55 -8.05
N VAL A 2 -3.08 -7.96 -9.21
CA VAL A 2 -1.74 -7.94 -9.79
C VAL A 2 -1.06 -6.67 -9.28
N LEU A 3 0.02 -6.85 -8.52
CA LEU A 3 0.71 -5.76 -7.84
C LEU A 3 1.63 -5.02 -8.82
N THR A 4 1.62 -3.70 -8.71
CA THR A 4 2.61 -2.81 -9.30
C THR A 4 3.55 -2.35 -8.18
N PRO A 5 4.86 -2.14 -8.41
CA PRO A 5 5.76 -1.61 -7.39
C PRO A 5 5.20 -0.35 -6.72
N GLY A 6 5.27 -0.29 -5.40
CA GLY A 6 4.74 0.80 -4.58
C GLY A 6 3.23 0.81 -4.33
N MET A 7 2.45 -0.17 -4.83
CA MET A 7 1.00 -0.25 -4.63
C MET A 7 0.60 -1.53 -3.88
N ASP A 8 -0.11 -1.38 -2.74
CA ASP A 8 -0.68 -2.50 -1.97
C ASP A 8 -2.20 -2.30 -1.73
N PRO A 9 -3.07 -3.21 -2.20
CA PRO A 9 -4.52 -3.12 -2.00
C PRO A 9 -4.98 -3.44 -0.57
N THR A 10 -4.10 -3.92 0.32
CA THR A 10 -4.46 -4.44 1.65
C THR A 10 -5.27 -3.45 2.48
N SER A 11 -4.81 -2.20 2.60
CA SER A 11 -5.49 -1.18 3.41
C SER A 11 -6.88 -0.83 2.86
N GLN A 12 -7.01 -0.71 1.54
CA GLN A 12 -8.27 -0.40 0.87
C GLN A 12 -9.28 -1.54 1.04
N LEU A 13 -8.85 -2.80 0.89
CA LEU A 13 -9.70 -3.96 1.10
C LEU A 13 -10.15 -4.10 2.56
N ARG A 14 -9.24 -3.82 3.51
CA ARG A 14 -9.57 -3.81 4.93
C ARG A 14 -10.62 -2.75 5.26
N ALA A 15 -10.43 -1.51 4.80
CA ALA A 15 -11.39 -0.43 4.99
C ALA A 15 -12.76 -0.79 4.40
N LEU A 16 -12.77 -1.42 3.22
CA LEU A 16 -13.98 -1.87 2.56
C LEU A 16 -14.71 -3.00 3.31
N ALA A 17 -13.97 -3.94 3.90
CA ALA A 17 -14.55 -5.01 4.72
C ALA A 17 -15.18 -4.43 6.00
N VAL A 18 -14.49 -3.51 6.67
CA VAL A 18 -14.99 -2.80 7.86
C VAL A 18 -16.25 -2.01 7.54
N ALA A 19 -16.26 -1.26 6.43
CA ALA A 19 -17.44 -0.51 5.98
C ALA A 19 -18.66 -1.40 5.68
N ARG A 20 -18.44 -2.68 5.37
CA ARG A 20 -19.51 -3.68 5.17
C ARG A 20 -19.84 -4.49 6.43
N GLY A 21 -19.20 -4.22 7.56
CA GLY A 21 -19.39 -4.99 8.80
C GLY A 21 -18.93 -6.44 8.68
N LEU A 22 -17.97 -6.72 7.79
CA LEU A 22 -17.45 -8.06 7.55
C LEU A 22 -16.13 -8.27 8.30
N GLN A 23 -15.95 -9.47 8.85
CA GLN A 23 -14.65 -9.86 9.37
C GLN A 23 -13.63 -9.97 8.23
N TRP A 24 -12.38 -9.62 8.53
CA TRP A 24 -11.28 -9.58 7.59
C TRP A 24 -10.06 -10.24 8.21
N GLN A 25 -9.43 -11.16 7.47
CA GLN A 25 -8.14 -11.74 7.82
C GLN A 25 -7.18 -11.64 6.64
N THR A 26 -5.91 -11.44 6.94
CA THR A 26 -4.84 -11.37 5.94
C THR A 26 -3.63 -12.17 6.40
N ILE A 27 -2.94 -12.77 5.44
CA ILE A 27 -1.66 -13.45 5.66
C ILE A 27 -0.73 -13.16 4.50
N SER A 28 0.49 -12.70 4.80
CA SER A 28 1.55 -12.62 3.80
C SER A 28 2.17 -13.99 3.63
N LEU A 29 2.14 -14.51 2.40
CA LEU A 29 2.77 -15.77 2.06
C LEU A 29 4.29 -15.61 2.05
N GLY A 30 4.94 -16.57 2.66
CA GLY A 30 6.38 -16.71 2.81
C GLY A 30 6.66 -18.14 3.29
N GLN A 31 7.92 -18.47 3.51
CA GLN A 31 8.32 -19.83 3.86
C GLN A 31 7.56 -20.34 5.10
N GLY A 32 6.83 -21.45 4.95
CA GLY A 32 6.13 -22.13 6.05
C GLY A 32 4.76 -21.54 6.42
N GLN A 33 4.23 -20.57 5.68
CA GLN A 33 2.90 -19.98 5.94
C GLN A 33 1.75 -20.77 5.31
N GLU A 34 2.03 -21.74 4.45
CA GLU A 34 1.06 -22.50 3.67
C GLU A 34 0.00 -23.20 4.52
N PRO A 35 0.34 -23.88 5.65
CA PRO A 35 -0.66 -24.53 6.50
C PRO A 35 -1.60 -23.52 7.17
N LYS A 36 -1.05 -22.38 7.61
CA LYS A 36 -1.83 -21.31 8.24
C LYS A 36 -2.76 -20.62 7.24
N ALA A 37 -2.29 -20.38 6.02
CA ALA A 37 -3.09 -19.85 4.92
C ALA A 37 -4.24 -20.81 4.54
N THR A 38 -3.94 -22.12 4.46
CA THR A 38 -4.93 -23.17 4.20
C THR A 38 -6.03 -23.14 5.26
N LYS A 39 -5.65 -23.13 6.54
CA LYS A 39 -6.61 -23.09 7.65
C LYS A 39 -7.47 -21.83 7.62
N MET A 40 -6.84 -20.67 7.43
CA MET A 40 -7.53 -19.37 7.34
C MET A 40 -8.57 -19.35 6.22
N MET A 41 -8.26 -19.96 5.07
CA MET A 41 -9.19 -20.05 3.94
C MET A 41 -10.40 -20.92 4.27
N ILE A 42 -10.18 -22.10 4.85
CA ILE A 42 -11.25 -23.03 5.25
C ILE A 42 -12.14 -22.38 6.31
N ASP A 43 -11.54 -21.81 7.36
CA ASP A 43 -12.26 -21.06 8.39
C ASP A 43 -13.09 -19.93 7.79
N GLY A 44 -12.53 -19.20 6.81
CA GLY A 44 -13.21 -18.12 6.10
C GLY A 44 -14.42 -18.61 5.30
N ALA A 45 -14.26 -19.74 4.61
CA ALA A 45 -15.31 -20.35 3.81
C ALA A 45 -16.46 -20.88 4.68
N GLU A 46 -16.17 -21.43 5.85
CA GLU A 46 -17.19 -21.91 6.80
C GLU A 46 -17.90 -20.76 7.54
N LYS A 47 -17.13 -19.76 8.01
CA LYS A 47 -17.64 -18.69 8.90
C LYS A 47 -18.07 -17.42 8.15
N GLY A 48 -17.76 -17.31 6.87
CA GLY A 48 -18.26 -16.22 6.03
C GLY A 48 -17.51 -14.90 6.14
N PHE A 49 -16.18 -14.92 6.20
CA PHE A 49 -15.35 -13.71 6.28
C PHE A 49 -14.40 -13.55 5.10
N TRP A 50 -13.78 -12.38 4.97
CA TRP A 50 -12.88 -12.09 3.85
C TRP A 50 -11.45 -12.47 4.20
N VAL A 51 -10.78 -13.15 3.26
CA VAL A 51 -9.39 -13.61 3.40
C VAL A 51 -8.52 -13.01 2.30
N LEU A 52 -7.41 -12.39 2.67
CA LEU A 52 -6.36 -11.98 1.74
C LEU A 52 -5.11 -12.85 1.91
N LEU A 53 -4.72 -13.53 0.83
CA LEU A 53 -3.40 -14.16 0.70
C LEU A 53 -2.49 -13.18 -0.03
N ALA A 54 -1.65 -12.47 0.73
CA ALA A 54 -0.73 -11.48 0.21
C ALA A 54 0.57 -12.13 -0.30
N ASN A 55 1.21 -11.50 -1.28
CA ASN A 55 2.53 -11.88 -1.79
C ASN A 55 2.63 -13.33 -2.33
N CYS A 56 1.61 -13.79 -3.06
CA CYS A 56 1.52 -15.16 -3.60
C CYS A 56 2.72 -15.58 -4.47
N HIS A 57 3.36 -14.64 -5.16
CA HIS A 57 4.60 -14.87 -5.91
C HIS A 57 5.78 -15.38 -5.06
N LEU A 58 5.76 -15.21 -3.74
CA LEU A 58 6.78 -15.75 -2.84
C LEU A 58 6.60 -17.25 -2.56
N CYS A 59 5.41 -17.80 -2.80
CA CYS A 59 5.07 -19.22 -2.56
C CYS A 59 4.53 -19.91 -3.83
N VAL A 60 5.14 -19.66 -4.99
CA VAL A 60 4.69 -20.21 -6.30
C VAL A 60 4.57 -21.74 -6.32
N HIS A 61 5.41 -22.45 -5.57
CA HIS A 61 5.39 -23.91 -5.49
C HIS A 61 4.09 -24.46 -4.85
N TRP A 62 3.42 -23.67 -4.02
CA TRP A 62 2.21 -24.05 -3.32
C TRP A 62 0.93 -23.67 -4.08
N LEU A 63 1.00 -22.71 -5.02
CA LEU A 63 -0.18 -22.22 -5.74
C LEU A 63 -0.98 -23.30 -6.48
N PRO A 64 -0.39 -24.35 -7.08
CA PRO A 64 -1.17 -25.45 -7.67
C PRO A 64 -2.00 -26.24 -6.63
N LYS A 65 -1.53 -26.31 -5.38
CA LYS A 65 -2.29 -26.93 -4.29
C LYS A 65 -3.39 -26.00 -3.80
N LEU A 66 -3.11 -24.69 -3.71
CA LEU A 66 -4.11 -23.68 -3.40
C LEU A 66 -5.25 -23.68 -4.43
N GLU A 67 -4.93 -23.79 -5.72
CA GLU A 67 -5.92 -23.88 -6.81
C GLU A 67 -6.95 -24.98 -6.55
N LYS A 68 -6.48 -26.22 -6.35
CA LYS A 68 -7.35 -27.37 -6.06
C LYS A 68 -8.18 -27.17 -4.79
N LEU A 69 -7.62 -26.50 -3.78
CA LEU A 69 -8.32 -26.23 -2.53
C LEU A 69 -9.44 -25.20 -2.73
N ILE A 70 -9.18 -24.16 -3.52
CA ILE A 70 -10.16 -23.14 -3.88
C ILE A 70 -11.30 -23.80 -4.66
N GLU A 71 -10.99 -24.58 -5.71
CA GLU A 71 -12.00 -25.28 -6.51
C GLU A 71 -12.91 -26.14 -5.62
N LYS A 72 -12.32 -27.01 -4.79
CA LYS A 72 -13.07 -27.82 -3.85
C LYS A 72 -13.95 -26.98 -2.90
N THR A 73 -13.41 -25.88 -2.38
CA THR A 73 -14.15 -25.02 -1.44
C THR A 73 -15.37 -24.37 -2.09
N PHE A 74 -15.28 -24.01 -3.37
CA PHE A 74 -16.41 -23.45 -4.11
C PHE A 74 -17.42 -24.52 -4.54
N ASP A 75 -16.97 -25.74 -4.86
CA ASP A 75 -17.85 -26.90 -5.14
C ASP A 75 -18.66 -27.31 -3.90
N ASP A 76 -18.05 -27.23 -2.70
CA ASP A 76 -18.70 -27.56 -1.43
C ASP A 76 -19.75 -26.51 -0.97
N GLY A 77 -19.90 -25.39 -1.69
CA GLY A 77 -20.87 -24.34 -1.38
C GLY A 77 -20.46 -23.50 -0.17
N PRO A 78 -19.48 -22.57 -0.31
CA PRO A 78 -18.97 -21.79 0.79
C PRO A 78 -20.00 -20.77 1.27
N HIS A 79 -19.83 -20.28 2.49
CA HIS A 79 -20.71 -19.27 3.07
C HIS A 79 -20.86 -18.04 2.14
N GLU A 80 -22.08 -17.54 1.93
CA GLU A 80 -22.40 -16.52 0.91
C GLU A 80 -21.56 -15.23 1.01
N LYS A 81 -21.18 -14.84 2.24
CA LYS A 81 -20.33 -13.68 2.55
C LYS A 81 -18.82 -13.90 2.34
N PHE A 82 -18.36 -15.15 2.19
CA PHE A 82 -16.95 -15.49 2.02
C PHE A 82 -16.40 -14.90 0.73
N ARG A 83 -15.23 -14.26 0.81
CA ARG A 83 -14.46 -13.82 -0.36
C ARG A 83 -12.98 -14.10 -0.11
N ILE A 84 -12.30 -14.65 -1.11
CA ILE A 84 -10.85 -14.81 -1.12
C ILE A 84 -10.22 -13.81 -2.09
N PHE A 85 -9.20 -13.12 -1.62
CA PHE A 85 -8.40 -12.19 -2.38
C PHE A 85 -6.97 -12.70 -2.45
N LEU A 86 -6.35 -12.61 -3.62
CA LEU A 86 -4.94 -12.94 -3.83
C LEU A 86 -4.20 -11.68 -4.26
N SER A 87 -3.07 -11.37 -3.64
CA SER A 87 -2.14 -10.34 -4.14
C SER A 87 -0.84 -10.97 -4.61
N SER A 88 -0.38 -10.60 -5.80
CA SER A 88 0.86 -11.14 -6.37
C SER A 88 1.50 -10.16 -7.34
N SER A 89 2.83 -10.04 -7.28
CA SER A 89 3.61 -9.53 -8.40
C SER A 89 3.44 -10.46 -9.61
N PRO A 90 3.48 -9.94 -10.85
CA PRO A 90 3.46 -10.77 -12.06
C PRO A 90 4.58 -11.82 -12.02
N THR A 91 4.24 -13.07 -12.30
CA THR A 91 5.23 -14.17 -12.40
C THR A 91 4.76 -15.20 -13.42
N PRO A 92 5.64 -15.69 -14.31
CA PRO A 92 5.27 -16.72 -15.30
C PRO A 92 4.96 -18.07 -14.66
N LYS A 93 5.31 -18.24 -13.37
CA LYS A 93 5.05 -19.47 -12.60
C LYS A 93 3.69 -19.48 -11.90
N PHE A 94 2.88 -18.43 -12.08
CA PHE A 94 1.54 -18.38 -11.49
C PHE A 94 0.62 -19.38 -12.22
N PRO A 95 -0.15 -20.23 -11.53
CA PRO A 95 -1.01 -21.21 -12.19
C PRO A 95 -2.04 -20.56 -13.12
N ILE A 96 -2.07 -21.01 -14.37
CA ILE A 96 -2.93 -20.44 -15.42
C ILE A 96 -4.41 -20.63 -15.07
N GLN A 97 -4.78 -21.79 -14.56
CA GLN A 97 -6.17 -22.11 -14.23
C GLN A 97 -6.67 -21.27 -13.06
N LEU A 98 -5.88 -21.14 -11.98
CA LEU A 98 -6.18 -20.20 -10.91
C LEU A 98 -6.33 -18.78 -11.42
N LEU A 99 -5.45 -18.33 -12.33
CA LEU A 99 -5.59 -17.02 -12.95
C LEU A 99 -6.91 -16.94 -13.72
N GLN A 100 -7.22 -17.87 -14.63
CA GLN A 100 -8.44 -17.88 -15.43
C GLN A 100 -9.71 -17.78 -14.57
N ASN A 101 -9.77 -18.51 -13.46
CA ASN A 101 -10.92 -18.55 -12.55
C ASN A 101 -11.05 -17.30 -11.65
N CYS A 102 -10.03 -16.45 -11.56
CA CYS A 102 -10.05 -15.24 -10.73
C CYS A 102 -10.47 -13.98 -11.48
N ILE A 103 -11.06 -13.01 -10.77
CA ILE A 103 -11.16 -11.62 -11.27
C ILE A 103 -9.78 -10.96 -11.14
N LYS A 104 -9.27 -10.41 -12.23
CA LYS A 104 -7.97 -9.74 -12.27
C LYS A 104 -8.19 -8.23 -12.14
N MET A 105 -7.57 -7.65 -11.13
CA MET A 105 -7.53 -6.21 -10.92
C MET A 105 -6.07 -5.79 -10.82
N THR A 106 -5.68 -4.80 -11.62
CA THR A 106 -4.40 -4.10 -11.53
C THR A 106 -4.65 -2.76 -10.83
N THR A 107 -3.81 -2.45 -9.84
CA THR A 107 -3.77 -1.11 -9.26
C THR A 107 -2.59 -0.39 -9.92
N GLU A 108 -2.90 0.47 -10.89
CA GLU A 108 -1.90 1.37 -11.46
C GLU A 108 -1.82 2.65 -10.63
N PRO A 109 -0.61 3.20 -10.39
CA PRO A 109 -0.49 4.50 -9.77
C PRO A 109 -1.17 5.56 -10.65
N PRO A 110 -1.80 6.59 -10.06
CA PRO A 110 -2.41 7.67 -10.84
C PRO A 110 -1.37 8.32 -11.76
N LYS A 111 -1.81 8.67 -12.98
CA LYS A 111 -0.93 9.23 -14.01
C LYS A 111 -1.00 10.75 -13.98
N GLY A 112 0.12 11.38 -13.67
CA GLY A 112 0.30 12.82 -13.71
C GLY A 112 0.25 13.44 -12.32
N LEU A 113 0.93 14.57 -12.19
CA LEU A 113 1.09 15.29 -10.93
C LEU A 113 -0.26 15.65 -10.29
N LYS A 114 -1.21 16.16 -11.10
CA LYS A 114 -2.56 16.50 -10.64
C LYS A 114 -3.30 15.30 -10.07
N ALA A 115 -3.21 14.14 -10.73
CA ALA A 115 -3.90 12.93 -10.29
C ALA A 115 -3.31 12.39 -8.98
N ASN A 116 -1.97 12.45 -8.84
CA ASN A 116 -1.30 12.13 -7.58
C ASN A 116 -1.72 13.05 -6.44
N LEU A 117 -1.74 14.37 -6.67
CA LEU A 117 -2.18 15.36 -5.69
C LEU A 117 -3.62 15.12 -5.25
N VAL A 118 -4.55 14.97 -6.21
CA VAL A 118 -5.98 14.73 -5.91
C VAL A 118 -6.14 13.45 -5.09
N ARG A 119 -5.42 12.38 -5.43
CA ARG A 119 -5.44 11.12 -4.66
C ARG A 119 -5.02 11.34 -3.21
N LEU A 120 -3.88 12.01 -2.98
CA LEU A 120 -3.37 12.25 -1.62
C LEU A 120 -4.34 13.11 -0.81
N LEU A 121 -4.89 14.17 -1.41
CA LEU A 121 -5.85 15.04 -0.75
C LEU A 121 -7.18 14.33 -0.42
N GLN A 122 -7.64 13.42 -1.28
CA GLN A 122 -8.88 12.65 -1.07
C GLN A 122 -8.70 11.51 -0.06
N ASN A 123 -7.51 10.96 0.05
CA ASN A 123 -7.21 9.87 0.98
C ASN A 123 -7.11 10.36 2.43
N THR A 124 -6.87 11.65 2.66
CA THR A 124 -6.82 12.25 4.00
C THR A 124 -8.22 12.64 4.45
N ALA A 125 -8.69 12.02 5.53
CA ALA A 125 -9.98 12.35 6.14
C ALA A 125 -9.95 13.79 6.72
N GLU A 126 -11.09 14.50 6.67
CA GLU A 126 -11.17 15.86 7.24
C GLU A 126 -10.83 15.89 8.73
N GLU A 127 -11.17 14.82 9.45
CA GLU A 127 -10.85 14.61 10.86
C GLU A 127 -9.33 14.60 11.12
N SER A 128 -8.53 14.13 10.17
CA SER A 128 -7.07 14.14 10.27
C SER A 128 -6.50 15.56 10.36
N TYR A 129 -7.18 16.57 9.81
CA TYR A 129 -6.73 17.96 9.93
C TYR A 129 -6.91 18.52 11.34
N ASN A 130 -7.84 17.98 12.12
CA ASN A 130 -8.14 18.45 13.47
C ASN A 130 -7.22 17.83 14.53
N ARG A 131 -6.29 16.96 14.14
CA ARG A 131 -5.33 16.34 15.05
C ARG A 131 -4.25 17.31 15.55
N VAL A 132 -4.03 18.40 14.82
CA VAL A 132 -3.01 19.42 15.13
C VAL A 132 -3.68 20.70 15.62
N LYS A 133 -3.14 21.33 16.67
CA LYS A 133 -3.69 22.59 17.22
C LYS A 133 -3.67 23.73 16.20
N GLU A 134 -2.56 23.89 15.49
CA GLU A 134 -2.35 24.93 14.47
C GLU A 134 -2.78 24.44 13.07
N VAL A 135 -4.08 24.20 12.88
CA VAL A 135 -4.66 23.60 11.67
C VAL A 135 -4.24 24.32 10.38
N GLN A 136 -4.15 25.66 10.39
CA GLN A 136 -3.79 26.44 9.20
C GLN A 136 -2.32 26.22 8.79
N LYS A 137 -1.40 26.11 9.75
CA LYS A 137 0.01 25.80 9.47
C LYS A 137 0.13 24.38 8.93
N TYR A 138 -0.55 23.44 9.58
CA TYR A 138 -0.57 22.04 9.15
C TYR A 138 -1.11 21.87 7.73
N ARG A 139 -2.26 22.48 7.38
CA ARG A 139 -2.83 22.37 6.02
C ARG A 139 -1.87 22.85 4.93
N ARG A 140 -1.16 23.96 5.15
CA ARG A 140 -0.18 24.49 4.18
C ARG A 140 1.00 23.54 4.01
N LEU A 141 1.56 23.04 5.10
CA LEU A 141 2.71 22.12 5.07
C LEU A 141 2.32 20.74 4.53
N PHE A 142 1.13 20.26 4.87
CA PHE A 142 0.55 19.03 4.34
C PHE A 142 0.42 19.12 2.82
N PHE A 143 -0.12 20.22 2.30
CA PHE A 143 -0.18 20.43 0.85
C PHE A 143 1.20 20.45 0.19
N SER A 144 2.20 21.08 0.82
CA SER A 144 3.59 21.04 0.35
C SER A 144 4.16 19.61 0.34
N LEU A 145 3.85 18.81 1.36
CA LEU A 145 4.25 17.40 1.43
C LEU A 145 3.57 16.56 0.33
N CYS A 146 2.28 16.77 0.06
CA CYS A 146 1.59 16.14 -1.07
C CYS A 146 2.29 16.47 -2.40
N TRP A 147 2.67 17.73 -2.58
CA TRP A 147 3.40 18.19 -3.76
C TRP A 147 4.76 17.54 -3.90
N PHE A 148 5.54 17.52 -2.81
CA PHE A 148 6.83 16.87 -2.76
C PHE A 148 6.71 15.40 -3.15
N HIS A 149 5.85 14.64 -2.48
CA HIS A 149 5.64 13.22 -2.78
C HIS A 149 5.17 12.99 -4.22
N ALA A 150 4.23 13.78 -4.72
CA ALA A 150 3.74 13.68 -6.09
C ALA A 150 4.83 13.97 -7.14
N ILE A 151 5.74 14.92 -6.88
CA ILE A 151 6.90 15.17 -7.73
C ILE A 151 7.80 13.94 -7.77
N LEU A 152 8.13 13.34 -6.62
CA LEU A 152 9.03 12.18 -6.58
C LEU A 152 8.46 10.99 -7.36
N LEU A 153 7.14 10.73 -7.22
CA LEU A 153 6.44 9.68 -7.95
C LEU A 153 6.44 9.94 -9.47
N GLU A 154 6.19 11.17 -9.92
CA GLU A 154 6.21 11.50 -11.35
C GLU A 154 7.63 11.50 -11.91
N ARG A 155 8.61 11.97 -11.15
CA ARG A 155 10.02 12.01 -11.54
C ARG A 155 10.57 10.62 -11.85
N LYS A 156 10.13 9.59 -11.09
CA LYS A 156 10.47 8.17 -11.34
C LYS A 156 10.16 7.71 -12.77
N LYS A 157 9.14 8.29 -13.42
CA LYS A 157 8.73 7.91 -14.78
C LYS A 157 9.77 8.27 -15.85
N PHE A 158 10.64 9.24 -15.57
CA PHE A 158 11.70 9.67 -16.47
C PHE A 158 12.96 8.77 -16.39
N LYS A 159 12.91 7.66 -15.64
CA LYS A 159 14.00 6.69 -15.52
C LYS A 159 15.32 7.40 -15.18
N MET A 160 16.40 7.11 -15.92
CA MET A 160 17.74 7.68 -15.75
C MET A 160 17.81 9.21 -15.88
N LEU A 161 16.81 9.86 -16.49
CA LEU A 161 16.73 11.33 -16.53
C LEU A 161 16.11 11.92 -15.25
N GLY A 162 15.30 11.13 -14.55
CA GLY A 162 14.73 11.52 -13.26
C GLY A 162 15.67 11.21 -12.10
N TRP A 163 16.16 9.98 -12.05
CA TRP A 163 17.04 9.45 -11.01
C TRP A 163 18.13 8.61 -11.65
N ASN A 164 19.35 8.62 -11.11
CA ASN A 164 20.42 7.77 -11.64
C ASN A 164 20.06 6.29 -11.54
N ILE A 165 19.37 5.88 -10.46
CA ILE A 165 18.79 4.55 -10.31
C ILE A 165 17.32 4.59 -9.85
N GLY A 166 16.59 3.50 -10.02
CA GLY A 166 15.17 3.43 -9.66
C GLY A 166 14.94 3.28 -8.16
N TYR A 167 14.37 4.30 -7.51
CA TYR A 167 13.92 4.25 -6.12
C TYR A 167 12.43 3.93 -5.99
N ASP A 168 12.05 3.23 -4.92
CA ASP A 168 10.66 2.81 -4.69
C ASP A 168 9.99 3.59 -3.55
N PHE A 169 9.76 4.89 -3.80
CA PHE A 169 8.91 5.71 -2.93
C PHE A 169 7.46 5.21 -2.99
N ASN A 170 6.81 5.10 -1.83
CA ASN A 170 5.45 4.59 -1.72
C ASN A 170 4.61 5.36 -0.69
N ASP A 171 3.32 5.02 -0.59
CA ASP A 171 2.38 5.73 0.28
C ASP A 171 2.77 5.63 1.78
N SER A 172 3.48 4.59 2.20
CA SER A 172 3.97 4.48 3.58
C SER A 172 5.03 5.53 3.90
N ASP A 173 5.86 5.93 2.93
CA ASP A 173 6.81 7.02 3.11
C ASP A 173 6.08 8.35 3.34
N PHE A 174 4.98 8.56 2.60
CA PHE A 174 4.12 9.72 2.78
C PHE A 174 3.46 9.73 4.16
N ASP A 175 2.84 8.63 4.57
CA ASP A 175 2.13 8.50 5.84
C ASP A 175 3.06 8.77 7.05
N ILE A 176 4.30 8.25 7.00
CA ILE A 176 5.32 8.52 8.03
C ILE A 176 5.64 10.01 8.09
N CYS A 177 5.93 10.64 6.95
CA CYS A 177 6.24 12.07 6.91
C CYS A 177 5.06 12.96 7.32
N GLU A 178 3.83 12.55 7.01
CA GLU A 178 2.62 13.25 7.43
C GLU A 178 2.49 13.24 8.96
N ASN A 179 2.76 12.10 9.58
CA ASN A 179 2.75 11.95 11.04
C ASN A 179 3.87 12.73 11.71
N ILE A 180 5.09 12.71 11.16
CA ILE A 180 6.21 13.55 11.62
C ILE A 180 5.80 15.02 11.59
N LEU A 181 5.20 15.46 10.48
CA LEU A 181 4.75 16.84 10.32
C LEU A 181 3.72 17.24 11.39
N ALA A 182 2.72 16.39 11.64
CA ALA A 182 1.71 16.67 12.64
C ALA A 182 2.30 16.74 14.06
N MET A 183 3.10 15.74 14.44
CA MET A 183 3.74 15.66 15.76
C MET A 183 4.61 16.89 16.05
N TYR A 184 5.47 17.28 15.12
CA TYR A 184 6.37 18.43 15.32
C TYR A 184 5.63 19.76 15.42
N LEU A 185 4.52 19.93 14.70
CA LEU A 185 3.69 21.14 14.80
C LEU A 185 2.93 21.22 16.13
N ASP A 186 2.51 20.10 16.70
CA ASP A 186 1.87 20.07 18.01
C ASP A 186 2.85 20.33 19.16
N GLU A 187 4.08 19.84 19.05
CA GLU A 187 5.16 20.10 20.00
C GLU A 187 5.66 21.55 19.93
N ASN A 188 5.59 22.18 18.74
CA ASN A 188 6.08 23.53 18.49
C ASN A 188 4.96 24.45 17.95
N PRO A 189 3.96 24.81 18.78
CA PRO A 189 2.79 25.58 18.33
C PRO A 189 3.15 26.99 17.85
N ASN A 190 4.20 27.58 18.42
CA ASN A 190 4.57 28.98 18.17
C ASN A 190 5.37 29.16 16.88
N GLU A 191 6.22 28.19 16.52
CA GLU A 191 7.16 28.28 15.39
C GLU A 191 7.28 26.97 14.63
N ILE A 192 7.46 27.03 13.31
CA ILE A 192 7.66 25.83 12.48
C ILE A 192 9.14 25.43 12.56
N PRO A 193 9.48 24.22 13.07
CA PRO A 193 10.86 23.76 13.16
C PRO A 193 11.36 23.28 11.78
N TRP A 194 11.63 24.23 10.89
CA TRP A 194 11.94 23.98 9.47
C TRP A 194 13.14 23.05 9.25
N ASP A 195 14.22 23.24 10.00
CA ASP A 195 15.44 22.42 9.83
C ASP A 195 15.17 20.96 10.20
N ALA A 196 14.47 20.73 11.32
CA ALA A 196 14.11 19.39 11.75
C ALA A 196 13.14 18.72 10.76
N ILE A 197 12.09 19.43 10.32
CA ILE A 197 11.11 18.87 9.37
C ILE A 197 11.78 18.53 8.04
N ARG A 198 12.63 19.41 7.50
CA ARG A 198 13.36 19.16 6.25
C ARG A 198 14.28 17.96 6.37
N TYR A 199 15.09 17.90 7.43
CA TYR A 199 15.99 16.78 7.66
C TYR A 199 15.24 15.45 7.78
N LEU A 200 14.19 15.40 8.61
CA LEU A 200 13.44 14.17 8.85
C LEU A 200 12.70 13.66 7.61
N ILE A 201 12.14 14.57 6.81
CA ILE A 201 11.41 14.21 5.59
C ILE A 201 12.38 13.90 4.46
N ALA A 202 13.20 14.87 4.05
CA ALA A 202 14.02 14.78 2.84
C ALA A 202 15.22 13.84 3.04
N GLU A 203 15.97 13.98 4.13
CA GLU A 203 17.21 13.22 4.32
C GLU A 203 16.98 11.87 5.01
N ALA A 204 16.23 11.86 6.12
CA ALA A 204 16.07 10.65 6.90
C ALA A 204 15.08 9.67 6.27
N ASN A 205 13.86 10.11 5.93
CA ASN A 205 12.83 9.21 5.42
C ASN A 205 13.00 8.92 3.92
N TYR A 206 12.90 9.95 3.06
CA TYR A 206 13.05 9.76 1.61
C TYR A 206 14.50 9.50 1.21
N GLY A 207 15.46 10.24 1.80
CA GLY A 207 16.89 10.05 1.55
C GLY A 207 17.40 8.70 2.03
N GLY A 208 16.79 8.11 3.06
CA GLY A 208 17.05 6.72 3.46
C GLY A 208 16.73 5.67 2.38
N ARG A 209 15.93 6.03 1.36
CA ARG A 209 15.68 5.18 0.18
C ARG A 209 16.69 5.43 -0.95
N VAL A 210 17.40 6.56 -0.93
CA VAL A 210 18.29 7.01 -1.99
C VAL A 210 19.73 6.62 -1.68
N THR A 211 20.32 5.81 -2.56
CA THR A 211 21.66 5.27 -2.37
C THR A 211 22.75 6.08 -3.06
N GLU A 212 22.41 6.89 -4.07
CA GLU A 212 23.37 7.65 -4.87
C GLU A 212 23.51 9.07 -4.32
N HIS A 213 24.73 9.47 -3.97
CA HIS A 213 25.01 10.81 -3.46
C HIS A 213 24.52 11.96 -4.36
N PRO A 214 24.66 11.89 -5.70
CA PRO A 214 24.11 12.93 -6.58
C PRO A 214 22.58 13.04 -6.48
N ASP A 215 21.87 11.92 -6.32
CA ASP A 215 20.41 11.90 -6.24
C ASP A 215 19.90 12.43 -4.91
N ASN A 216 20.68 12.29 -3.82
CA ASN A 216 20.34 12.91 -2.53
C ASN A 216 20.22 14.43 -2.59
N ARG A 217 20.94 15.09 -3.52
CA ARG A 217 20.85 16.56 -3.69
C ARG A 217 19.55 17.03 -4.35
N ILE A 218 18.74 16.10 -4.85
CA ILE A 218 17.46 16.38 -5.51
C ILE A 218 16.31 16.48 -4.48
N LEU A 219 16.48 15.83 -3.32
CA LEU A 219 15.52 15.82 -2.21
C LEU A 219 15.63 17.11 -1.38
#